data_AF-A0A525W747-F1
#
_entry.id   AF-A0A525W747-F1
#
_cell.length_a   1.000
_cell.length_b   1.000
_cell.length_c   1.000
_cell.angle_alpha   90.00
_cell.angle_beta   90.00
_cell.angle_gamma   90.00
#
_symmetry.space_group_name_H-M   'P 1'
#
loop_
_entity.id
_entity.type
_entity.pdbx_description
1 polymer ?
#
loop_
_entity_poly.entity_id
_entity_poly.type
_entity_poly.pdbx_seq_one_letter_code
_entity_poly.pdbx_strand_id
1 'polypeptide(L)'
;MRHAIWIGAMAMLVLAVTSHAEMVFDPRYERDYNIFNPATQYQSDNPLNQANTYDPDSAFNPVNRYDPGNPANPTNKYSPNNPFNPVNQYHPDNPLNPANRYNPNVPFAPLDGGSGKRRR
;
A
#
# COMPACT_ATOMS: atom_id res chain seq x y z
N MET A 1 -13.75 -17.78 -45.30
CA MET A 1 -12.87 -16.68 -44.87
C MET A 1 -13.44 -15.82 -43.72
N ARG A 2 -14.75 -15.82 -43.45
CA ARG A 2 -15.36 -15.00 -42.36
C ARG A 2 -15.29 -15.63 -40.96
N HIS A 3 -15.24 -16.96 -40.85
CA HIS A 3 -15.22 -17.66 -39.55
C HIS A 3 -13.84 -17.71 -38.88
N ALA A 4 -12.76 -17.64 -39.66
CA ALA A 4 -11.39 -17.61 -39.13
C ALA A 4 -11.08 -16.31 -38.38
N ILE A 5 -11.72 -15.20 -38.77
CA ILE A 5 -11.56 -13.88 -38.17
C ILE A 5 -12.18 -13.85 -36.76
N TRP A 6 -13.31 -14.51 -36.56
CA TRP A 6 -13.98 -14.57 -35.26
C TRP A 6 -13.24 -15.46 -34.25
N ILE A 7 -12.67 -16.58 -34.69
CA ILE A 7 -11.85 -17.45 -33.84
C ILE A 7 -10.54 -16.76 -33.45
N GLY A 8 -9.92 -16.01 -34.38
CA GLY A 8 -8.73 -15.20 -34.09
C GLY A 8 -8.99 -14.06 -33.09
N ALA A 9 -10.14 -13.37 -33.22
CA ALA A 9 -10.55 -12.32 -32.29
C ALA A 9 -10.88 -12.86 -30.89
N MET A 10 -11.52 -14.02 -30.81
CA MET A 10 -11.84 -14.68 -29.54
C MET A 10 -10.57 -15.27 -28.86
N ALA A 11 -9.60 -15.76 -29.64
CA ALA A 11 -8.30 -16.19 -29.14
C ALA A 11 -7.43 -15.02 -28.63
N MET A 12 -7.50 -13.83 -29.25
CA MET A 12 -6.87 -12.62 -28.70
C MET A 12 -7.54 -12.11 -27.42
N LEU A 13 -8.85 -12.35 -27.25
CA LEU A 13 -9.59 -11.95 -26.05
C LEU A 13 -9.23 -12.82 -24.82
N VAL A 14 -8.86 -14.08 -25.02
CA VAL A 14 -8.48 -15.03 -23.94
C VAL A 14 -7.02 -14.87 -23.51
N LEU A 15 -6.18 -14.19 -24.30
CA LEU A 15 -4.79 -13.88 -23.96
C LEU A 15 -4.61 -12.58 -23.15
N ALA A 16 -5.71 -11.95 -22.71
CA ALA A 16 -5.65 -11.00 -21.60
C ALA A 16 -5.38 -11.77 -20.31
N VAL A 17 -4.17 -12.33 -20.20
CA VAL A 17 -3.60 -12.82 -18.95
C VAL A 17 -3.63 -11.62 -18.02
N THR A 18 -4.57 -11.65 -17.09
CA THR A 18 -4.59 -10.75 -15.95
C THR A 18 -3.33 -11.06 -15.16
N SER A 19 -2.23 -10.39 -15.51
CA SER A 19 -1.06 -10.29 -14.65
C SER A 19 -1.50 -9.49 -13.43
N HIS A 20 -2.04 -10.18 -12.44
CA HIS A 20 -2.21 -9.64 -11.10
C HIS A 20 -0.78 -9.48 -10.57
N ALA A 21 -0.16 -8.33 -10.86
CA ALA A 21 1.04 -7.95 -10.15
C ALA A 21 0.59 -7.72 -8.71
N GLU A 22 0.84 -8.68 -7.83
CA GLU A 22 0.66 -8.48 -6.39
C GLU A 22 1.45 -7.22 -6.02
N MET A 23 0.74 -6.24 -5.45
CA MET A 23 1.35 -4.99 -5.06
C MET A 23 2.11 -5.22 -3.75
N VAL A 24 3.38 -5.55 -3.87
CA VAL A 24 4.25 -5.82 -2.72
C VAL A 24 4.79 -4.50 -2.17
N PHE A 25 4.19 -4.03 -1.08
CA PHE A 25 4.70 -2.88 -0.32
C PHE A 25 5.97 -3.24 0.45
N ASP A 26 6.76 -2.22 0.79
CA ASP A 26 7.94 -2.41 1.63
C ASP A 26 7.48 -2.86 3.05
N PRO A 27 8.01 -3.98 3.58
CA PRO A 27 7.64 -4.49 4.90
C PRO A 27 7.82 -3.48 6.03
N ARG A 28 8.68 -2.46 5.85
CA ARG A 28 8.81 -1.37 6.82
C ARG A 28 7.53 -0.59 7.07
N TYR A 29 6.55 -0.72 6.18
CA TYR A 29 5.25 -0.13 6.36
C TYR A 29 4.34 -1.01 7.19
N GLU A 30 4.46 -2.34 7.22
CA GLU A 30 3.58 -3.25 7.96
C GLU A 30 3.55 -2.93 9.47
N ARG A 31 2.37 -3.03 10.11
CA ARG A 31 2.20 -2.86 11.57
C ARG A 31 1.20 -3.86 12.11
N ASP A 32 1.37 -4.29 13.35
CA ASP A 32 0.50 -5.26 14.03
C ASP A 32 -0.79 -4.67 14.63
N TYR A 33 -1.11 -3.41 14.32
CA TYR A 33 -2.30 -2.73 14.81
C TYR A 33 -2.91 -1.82 13.74
N ASN A 34 -4.18 -1.47 13.93
CA ASN A 34 -4.85 -0.50 13.08
C ASN A 34 -4.35 0.91 13.40
N ILE A 35 -3.65 1.56 12.48
CA ILE A 35 -3.11 2.92 12.68
C ILE A 35 -4.19 4.01 12.77
N PHE A 36 -5.41 3.70 12.33
CA PHE A 36 -6.57 4.59 12.32
C PHE A 36 -7.42 4.49 13.57
N ASN A 37 -7.16 3.49 14.43
CA ASN A 37 -7.87 3.34 15.69
C ASN A 37 -7.41 4.46 16.67
N PRO A 38 -8.32 5.23 17.28
CA PRO A 38 -7.97 6.25 18.26
C PRO A 38 -7.13 5.71 19.43
N ALA A 39 -7.34 4.46 19.84
CA ALA A 39 -6.59 3.84 20.95
C ALA A 39 -5.09 3.64 20.64
N THR A 40 -4.71 3.59 19.36
CA THR A 40 -3.33 3.36 18.88
C THR A 40 -2.76 4.58 18.15
N GLN A 41 -3.47 5.71 18.17
CA GLN A 41 -3.05 6.96 17.54
C GLN A 41 -1.70 7.47 18.08
N TYR A 42 -1.41 7.22 19.35
CA TYR A 42 -0.20 7.69 20.04
C TYR A 42 0.92 6.66 20.13
N GLN A 43 0.79 5.52 19.46
CA GLN A 43 1.91 4.57 19.32
C GLN A 43 3.08 5.27 18.62
N SER A 44 4.30 5.07 19.12
CA SER A 44 5.49 5.75 18.58
C SER A 44 5.76 5.36 17.13
N ASP A 45 5.51 4.11 16.77
CA ASP A 45 5.68 3.58 15.43
C ASP A 45 4.47 3.85 14.50
N ASN A 46 3.41 4.55 14.98
CA ASN A 46 2.28 4.93 14.15
C ASN A 46 2.67 6.11 13.24
N PRO A 47 2.71 5.93 11.91
CA PRO A 47 3.10 6.99 10.99
C PRO A 47 2.19 8.23 11.07
N LEU A 48 0.94 8.09 11.52
CA LEU A 48 -0.02 9.19 11.66
C LEU A 48 0.00 9.85 13.05
N ASN A 49 0.87 9.40 13.96
CA ASN A 49 1.03 10.03 15.26
C ASN A 49 1.54 11.46 15.09
N GLN A 50 0.83 12.43 15.67
CA GLN A 50 1.21 13.84 15.59
C GLN A 50 2.59 14.12 16.21
N ALA A 51 2.97 13.37 17.26
CA ALA A 51 4.29 13.49 17.88
C ALA A 51 5.42 13.18 16.89
N ASN A 52 5.16 12.34 15.88
CA ASN A 52 6.14 11.96 14.87
C ASN A 52 6.46 13.10 13.88
N THR A 53 5.76 14.23 13.95
CA THR A 53 6.10 15.43 13.16
C THR A 53 7.52 15.93 13.48
N TYR A 54 8.00 15.71 14.70
CA TYR A 54 9.32 16.16 15.16
C TYR A 54 10.31 15.01 15.36
N ASP A 55 9.88 13.77 15.14
CA ASP A 55 10.74 12.60 15.23
C ASP A 55 11.73 12.61 14.04
N PRO A 56 13.04 12.62 14.26
CA PRO A 56 14.04 12.63 13.20
C PRO A 56 13.99 11.39 12.28
N ASP A 57 13.35 10.30 12.68
CA ASP A 57 13.22 9.09 11.86
C ASP A 57 11.86 9.00 11.14
N SER A 58 10.96 9.96 11.39
CA SER A 58 9.63 9.99 10.81
C SER A 58 9.64 10.46 9.36
N ALA A 59 8.87 9.77 8.52
CA ALA A 59 8.60 10.20 7.14
C ALA A 59 7.89 11.56 7.05
N PHE A 60 7.16 11.97 8.10
CA PHE A 60 6.41 13.22 8.13
C PHE A 60 7.18 14.37 8.76
N ASN A 61 8.39 14.12 9.26
CA ASN A 61 9.26 15.20 9.70
C ASN A 61 9.60 16.11 8.50
N PRO A 62 9.35 17.43 8.60
CA PRO A 62 9.65 18.37 7.52
C PRO A 62 11.13 18.36 7.09
N VAL A 63 12.04 18.09 8.01
CA VAL A 63 13.49 17.99 7.73
C VAL A 63 13.78 16.84 6.77
N ASN A 64 13.07 15.73 6.91
CA ASN A 64 13.30 14.52 6.13
C ASN A 64 12.61 14.55 4.76
N ARG A 65 11.86 15.61 4.44
CA ARG A 65 10.99 15.69 3.24
C ARG A 65 11.72 15.32 1.95
N TYR A 66 13.01 15.61 1.85
CA TYR A 66 13.81 15.36 0.63
C TYR A 66 14.81 14.21 0.78
N ASP A 67 14.74 13.45 1.88
CA ASP A 67 15.61 12.31 2.06
C ASP A 67 15.30 11.25 1.00
N PRO A 68 16.32 10.68 0.33
CA PRO A 68 16.11 9.70 -0.73
C PRO A 68 15.37 8.44 -0.27
N GLY A 69 15.42 8.10 1.01
CA GLY A 69 14.69 6.97 1.59
C GLY A 69 13.28 7.31 2.10
N ASN A 70 12.93 8.60 2.20
CA ASN A 70 11.64 9.00 2.77
C ASN A 70 10.50 8.75 1.77
N PRO A 71 9.46 7.98 2.12
CA PRO A 71 8.31 7.77 1.23
C PRO A 71 7.48 9.03 0.93
N ALA A 72 7.50 10.02 1.82
CA ALA A 72 6.83 11.30 1.60
C ALA A 72 7.63 12.22 0.65
N ASN A 73 8.86 11.82 0.28
CA ASN A 73 9.65 12.55 -0.69
C ASN A 73 8.89 12.66 -2.02
N PRO A 74 8.75 13.87 -2.59
CA PRO A 74 8.09 14.07 -3.88
C PRO A 74 8.59 13.16 -5.00
N THR A 75 9.88 12.81 -5.01
CA THR A 75 10.46 11.89 -6.02
C THR A 75 10.03 10.44 -5.80
N ASN A 76 9.87 10.03 -4.54
CA ASN A 76 9.48 8.66 -4.17
C ASN A 76 7.97 8.44 -4.21
N LYS A 77 7.17 9.51 -4.13
CA LYS A 77 5.70 9.44 -4.11
C LYS A 77 5.13 8.58 -5.25
N TYR A 78 5.77 8.56 -6.42
CA TYR A 78 5.30 7.82 -7.59
C TYR A 78 5.89 6.42 -7.74
N SER A 79 6.72 5.97 -6.79
CA SER A 79 7.24 4.59 -6.81
C SER A 79 6.08 3.60 -6.67
N PRO A 80 6.03 2.52 -7.48
CA PRO A 80 4.91 1.57 -7.48
C PRO A 80 4.63 0.90 -6.13
N ASN A 81 5.66 0.74 -5.28
CA ASN A 81 5.54 0.07 -3.98
C ASN A 81 5.44 1.06 -2.81
N ASN A 82 5.27 2.36 -3.10
CA ASN A 82 5.11 3.38 -2.07
C ASN A 82 3.64 3.47 -1.62
N PRO A 83 3.33 3.37 -0.32
CA PRO A 83 1.95 3.49 0.17
C PRO A 83 1.32 4.88 -0.07
N PHE A 84 2.15 5.91 -0.27
CA PHE A 84 1.68 7.26 -0.62
C PHE A 84 1.50 7.51 -2.13
N ASN A 85 1.73 6.49 -2.96
CA ASN A 85 1.46 6.58 -4.39
C ASN A 85 -0.05 6.74 -4.61
N PRO A 86 -0.51 7.79 -5.33
CA PRO A 86 -1.92 8.00 -5.61
C PRO A 86 -2.61 6.80 -6.27
N VAL A 87 -1.89 6.06 -7.11
CA VAL A 87 -2.41 4.84 -7.77
C VAL A 87 -2.73 3.75 -6.73
N ASN A 88 -2.01 3.74 -5.62
CA ASN A 88 -2.14 2.73 -4.57
C ASN A 88 -3.20 3.11 -3.53
N GLN A 89 -3.70 4.35 -3.51
CA GLN A 89 -4.52 4.89 -2.41
C GLN A 89 -5.70 3.99 -2.01
N TYR A 90 -6.34 3.35 -2.99
CA TYR A 90 -7.49 2.47 -2.79
C TYR A 90 -7.17 1.00 -3.04
N HIS A 91 -5.89 0.65 -3.27
CA HIS A 91 -5.50 -0.74 -3.44
C HIS A 91 -5.78 -1.51 -2.14
N PRO A 92 -6.44 -2.68 -2.16
CA PRO A 92 -6.76 -3.45 -0.96
C PRO A 92 -5.53 -3.78 -0.11
N ASP A 93 -4.39 -3.98 -0.77
CA ASP A 93 -3.12 -4.27 -0.12
C ASP A 93 -2.38 -3.03 0.40
N ASN A 94 -2.83 -1.81 0.05
CA ASN A 94 -2.21 -0.60 0.57
C ASN A 94 -2.54 -0.48 2.06
N PRO A 95 -1.54 -0.43 2.93
CA PRO A 95 -1.83 -0.36 4.34
C PRO A 95 -2.46 0.99 4.75
N LEU A 96 -2.23 2.08 3.99
CA LEU A 96 -2.91 3.38 4.15
C LEU A 96 -4.31 3.44 3.51
N ASN A 97 -4.86 2.32 3.00
CA ASN A 97 -6.18 2.31 2.37
C ASN A 97 -7.26 2.86 3.33
N PRO A 98 -8.06 3.86 2.93
CA PRO A 98 -9.12 4.43 3.79
C PRO A 98 -10.15 3.40 4.29
N ALA A 99 -10.35 2.29 3.58
CA ALA A 99 -11.23 1.21 4.01
C ALA A 99 -10.76 0.56 5.34
N ASN A 100 -9.46 0.60 5.64
CA ASN A 100 -8.88 0.08 6.88
C ASN A 100 -9.38 0.84 8.13
N ARG A 101 -9.92 2.06 7.98
CA ARG A 101 -10.53 2.82 9.08
C ARG A 101 -11.74 2.12 9.71
N TYR A 102 -12.44 1.30 8.92
CA TYR A 102 -13.66 0.63 9.34
C TYR A 102 -13.43 -0.80 9.81
N ASN A 103 -12.16 -1.25 9.83
CA ASN A 103 -11.81 -2.59 10.27
C ASN A 103 -11.08 -2.56 11.62
N PRO A 104 -11.74 -2.88 12.74
CA PRO A 104 -11.13 -2.80 14.06
C PRO A 104 -10.00 -3.82 14.29
N ASN A 105 -9.94 -4.87 13.46
CA ASN A 105 -9.06 -6.02 13.64
C ASN A 105 -7.94 -6.12 12.61
N VAL A 106 -7.86 -5.20 11.63
CA VAL A 106 -6.82 -5.25 10.61
C VAL A 106 -5.57 -4.57 11.15
N PRO A 107 -4.49 -5.34 11.48
CA PRO A 107 -3.15 -4.78 11.57
C PRO A 107 -2.88 -4.09 10.23
N PHE A 108 -2.11 -3.02 10.16
CA PHE A 108 -1.78 -2.28 8.94
C PHE A 108 -1.22 -3.19 7.83
N ALA A 109 -2.13 -3.89 7.16
CA ALA A 109 -1.96 -5.07 6.34
C ALA A 109 -3.16 -5.11 5.37
N PRO A 110 -2.97 -5.74 4.21
CA PRO A 110 -4.00 -5.88 3.21
C PRO A 110 -5.36 -6.39 3.71
N LEU A 111 -6.47 -5.79 3.25
CA LEU A 111 -7.81 -6.34 3.50
C LEU A 111 -8.01 -7.71 2.86
N ASP A 112 -7.34 -7.94 1.72
CA ASP A 112 -7.45 -9.16 0.92
C ASP A 112 -6.33 -10.16 1.22
N GLY A 113 -5.43 -9.80 2.14
CA GLY A 113 -4.45 -10.68 2.77
C GLY A 113 -3.87 -11.74 1.85
N GLY A 114 -2.97 -11.35 0.94
CA GLY A 114 -2.04 -12.29 0.31
C GLY A 114 -1.53 -13.24 1.39
N SER A 115 -1.84 -14.52 1.23
CA SER A 115 -1.63 -15.59 2.21
C SER A 115 -0.14 -15.85 2.43
N GLY A 116 0.54 -14.94 3.09
CA GLY A 116 1.97 -14.99 3.35
C GLY A 116 2.20 -14.98 4.84
N LYS A 117 2.07 -16.16 5.47
CA LYS A 117 2.60 -16.53 6.79
C LYS A 117 3.04 -15.34 7.65
N ARG A 118 2.23 -15.01 8.67
CA ARG A 118 2.67 -14.37 9.91
C ARG A 118 3.99 -15.01 10.35
N ARG A 119 5.13 -14.41 9.97
CA ARG A 119 6.44 -14.78 10.48
C ARG A 119 6.53 -14.13 11.85
N ARG A 120 6.34 -14.99 12.86
CA ARG A 120 6.81 -14.76 14.22
C ARG A 120 8.28 -14.37 14.22
#